data_AF-A0A7X8R9M6-F1
#
_entry.id   AF-A0A7X8R9M6-F1
#
_cell.length_a   1.000
_cell.length_b   1.000
_cell.length_c   1.000
_cell.angle_alpha   90.00
_cell.angle_beta   90.00
_cell.angle_gamma   90.00
#
_symmetry.space_group_name_H-M   'P 1'
#
loop_
_entity.id
_entity.type
_entity.pdbx_description
1 polymer ?
#
loop_
_entity_poly.entity_id
_entity_poly.type
_entity_poly.pdbx_seq_one_letter_code
_entity_poly.pdbx_strand_id
1 'polypeptide(L)'
;MKFSRMLLTATLITVISSTSAFAASSLEATGLPKPNVTQQQKNECEKGHCTEKKKRDCEEKLKDPIEMLQRKKQKVQELYDGGKITKEEADELIKKIDAKIREIQEFNSLPLDKKKERLIARFKEKVESKVKEGKLTKREADELIKKFTERIKEWDGKGYPGCKSGKYRGKGLFRKKK
;
A
#
# COMPACT_ATOMS: atom_id res chain seq x y z
N MET A 1 49.24 32.30 11.59
CA MET A 1 47.76 32.31 11.47
C MET A 1 47.21 33.13 12.63
N LYS A 2 46.50 34.24 12.34
CA LYS A 2 45.91 35.12 13.34
C LYS A 2 44.51 35.47 12.85
N PHE A 3 43.49 35.19 13.66
CA PHE A 3 42.41 36.12 14.01
C PHE A 3 41.53 35.43 15.06
N SER A 4 41.69 35.88 16.31
CA SER A 4 40.79 35.61 17.41
C SER A 4 39.66 36.64 17.42
N ARG A 5 38.39 36.22 17.45
CA ARG A 5 37.20 36.96 17.93
C ARG A 5 36.14 35.89 18.31
N MET A 6 35.92 35.55 19.59
CA MET A 6 35.00 36.19 20.56
C MET A 6 33.60 36.54 20.01
N LEU A 7 32.56 35.81 20.46
CA LEU A 7 31.49 36.29 21.37
C LEU A 7 30.15 35.51 21.26
N LEU A 8 29.68 35.11 22.45
CA LEU A 8 28.30 35.14 22.99
C LEU A 8 27.16 34.27 22.43
N THR A 9 26.82 33.32 23.30
CA THR A 9 25.52 32.67 23.54
C THR A 9 24.38 33.64 23.84
N ALA A 10 23.18 33.36 23.30
CA ALA A 10 21.91 33.78 23.88
C ALA A 10 20.82 32.73 23.59
N THR A 11 20.47 31.95 24.62
CA THR A 11 19.30 31.08 24.68
C THR A 11 18.05 31.90 24.96
N LEU A 12 17.00 31.74 24.14
CA LEU A 12 15.66 32.22 24.48
C LEU A 12 14.71 31.01 24.57
N ILE A 13 14.35 30.66 25.80
CA ILE A 13 13.27 29.70 26.11
C ILE A 13 12.01 30.53 26.30
N THR A 14 10.99 30.31 25.47
CA THR A 14 9.63 30.78 25.73
C THR A 14 8.67 29.60 25.68
N VAL A 15 8.27 29.17 26.88
CA VAL A 15 7.16 28.25 27.10
C VAL A 15 5.88 29.09 27.12
N ILE A 16 4.94 28.82 26.23
CA ILE A 16 3.56 29.27 26.39
C ILE A 16 2.68 28.02 26.32
N SER A 17 2.33 27.51 27.50
CA SER A 17 1.29 26.52 27.70
C SER A 17 -0.06 27.24 27.76
N SER A 18 -0.88 27.11 26.74
CA SER A 18 -2.29 27.51 26.78
C SER A 18 -3.14 26.26 26.97
N THR A 19 -3.47 25.94 28.23
CA THR A 19 -4.53 24.99 28.55
C THR A 19 -5.88 25.71 28.51
N SER A 20 -6.67 25.48 27.46
CA SER A 20 -8.09 25.84 27.47
C SER A 20 -8.88 24.71 28.13
N ALA A 21 -9.48 24.99 29.28
CA ALA A 21 -10.46 24.12 29.94
C ALA A 21 -11.74 24.07 29.10
N PHE A 22 -12.12 22.88 28.63
CA PHE A 22 -13.49 22.64 28.16
C PHE A 22 -14.38 22.42 29.39
N ALA A 23 -15.18 23.43 29.74
CA ALA A 23 -16.28 23.27 30.68
C ALA A 23 -17.38 22.44 29.99
N ALA A 24 -17.71 21.30 30.58
CA ALA A 24 -18.89 20.52 30.26
C ALA A 24 -20.14 21.26 30.75
N SER A 25 -21.06 21.60 29.85
CA SER A 25 -22.44 21.93 30.22
C SER A 25 -23.20 20.61 30.40
N SER A 26 -23.40 20.23 31.65
CA SER A 26 -24.28 19.14 32.08
C SER A 26 -25.67 19.67 32.43
N LEU A 27 -26.68 18.83 32.18
CA LEU A 27 -28.07 18.85 32.68
C LEU A 27 -28.99 19.96 32.14
N GLU A 28 -30.29 19.75 31.95
CA GLU A 28 -31.19 18.60 31.77
C GLU A 28 -32.60 19.20 31.54
N ALA A 29 -33.50 18.46 30.88
CA ALA A 29 -34.94 18.35 31.18
C ALA A 29 -35.64 17.73 29.95
N THR A 30 -35.79 16.40 29.89
CA THR A 30 -36.96 15.61 30.34
C THR A 30 -38.23 15.83 29.50
N GLY A 31 -38.76 14.73 28.96
CA GLY A 31 -40.06 14.70 28.28
C GLY A 31 -40.27 13.50 27.35
N LEU A 32 -40.13 12.26 27.85
CA LEU A 32 -40.78 11.06 27.25
C LEU A 32 -42.30 11.11 27.55
N PRO A 33 -43.19 10.54 26.70
CA PRO A 33 -43.36 9.09 26.68
C PRO A 33 -43.67 8.45 25.30
N LYS A 34 -43.11 7.25 25.11
CA LYS A 34 -43.63 6.12 24.29
C LYS A 34 -44.18 5.10 25.31
N PRO A 35 -45.11 4.16 25.01
CA PRO A 35 -45.03 3.29 23.82
C PRO A 35 -46.37 2.76 23.25
N ASN A 36 -46.35 2.22 22.03
CA ASN A 36 -47.07 0.96 21.80
C ASN A 36 -46.43 0.15 20.67
N VAL A 37 -46.38 -1.15 20.92
CA VAL A 37 -45.83 -2.25 20.12
C VAL A 37 -47.00 -2.96 19.45
N THR A 38 -46.88 -3.37 18.18
CA THR A 38 -47.44 -4.65 17.70
C THR A 38 -46.68 -5.12 16.45
N GLN A 39 -46.06 -6.29 16.63
CA GLN A 39 -45.82 -7.42 15.73
C GLN A 39 -45.86 -7.19 14.20
N GLN A 40 -44.76 -7.40 13.48
CA GLN A 40 -44.16 -8.70 13.10
C GLN A 40 -44.77 -9.26 11.80
N GLN A 41 -44.03 -9.08 10.69
CA GLN A 41 -43.88 -10.16 9.72
C GLN A 41 -42.42 -10.24 9.30
N LYS A 42 -41.78 -11.31 9.78
CA LYS A 42 -40.49 -11.81 9.30
C LYS A 42 -40.63 -12.12 7.82
N ASN A 43 -39.76 -11.55 7.00
CA ASN A 43 -39.31 -12.24 5.80
C ASN A 43 -37.82 -12.47 5.97
N GLU A 44 -37.51 -13.74 6.23
CA GLU A 44 -36.17 -14.29 6.30
C GLU A 44 -35.45 -14.04 4.97
N CYS A 45 -34.30 -13.39 5.05
CA CYS A 45 -33.22 -13.65 4.12
C CYS A 45 -31.91 -13.58 4.89
N GLU A 46 -31.76 -14.57 5.77
CA GLU A 46 -30.51 -14.87 6.44
C GLU A 46 -29.54 -15.44 5.42
N LYS A 47 -28.63 -14.59 4.91
CA LYS A 47 -27.24 -14.96 4.58
C LYS A 47 -26.44 -13.77 4.09
N GLY A 48 -25.48 -13.39 4.93
CA GLY A 48 -24.26 -12.70 4.50
C GLY A 48 -24.38 -11.18 4.50
N HIS A 49 -24.14 -10.57 5.66
CA HIS A 49 -23.71 -9.18 5.73
C HIS A 49 -22.37 -9.02 4.98
N CYS A 50 -22.47 -8.83 3.67
CA CYS A 50 -21.38 -8.35 2.85
C CYS A 50 -21.33 -6.84 3.06
N THR A 51 -20.48 -6.40 3.99
CA THR A 51 -20.19 -4.98 4.14
C THR A 51 -19.78 -4.43 2.77
N GLU A 52 -20.37 -3.29 2.40
CA GLU A 52 -20.10 -2.55 1.15
C GLU A 52 -18.60 -2.27 0.95
N LYS A 53 -17.84 -2.24 2.05
CA LYS A 53 -16.38 -2.20 2.11
C LYS A 53 -15.71 -3.39 1.39
N LYS A 54 -16.26 -4.59 1.54
CA LYS A 54 -15.75 -5.83 0.94
C LYS A 54 -16.01 -5.93 -0.56
N LYS A 55 -17.06 -5.27 -1.08
CA LYS A 55 -17.30 -5.16 -2.54
C LYS A 55 -16.25 -4.26 -3.20
N ARG A 56 -15.93 -3.11 -2.59
CA ARG A 56 -14.85 -2.21 -3.05
C ARG A 56 -13.48 -2.90 -3.07
N ASP A 57 -13.17 -3.69 -2.05
CA ASP A 57 -11.91 -4.46 -1.97
C ASP A 57 -11.81 -5.62 -3.00
N CYS A 58 -12.92 -6.02 -3.63
CA CYS A 58 -12.95 -7.07 -4.66
C CYS A 58 -12.91 -6.50 -6.08
N GLU A 59 -13.47 -5.31 -6.30
CA GLU A 59 -13.53 -4.64 -7.60
C GLU A 59 -12.22 -3.92 -7.96
N GLU A 60 -11.41 -3.57 -6.96
CA GLU A 60 -10.06 -3.00 -7.16
C GLU A 60 -9.05 -4.04 -7.66
N LYS A 61 -9.31 -5.33 -7.48
CA LYS A 61 -8.38 -6.43 -7.78
C LYS A 61 -8.33 -6.87 -9.25
N LEU A 62 -9.21 -6.34 -10.10
CA LEU A 62 -9.31 -6.70 -11.52
C LEU A 62 -8.93 -5.56 -12.47
N LYS A 63 -8.51 -4.40 -11.93
CA LYS A 63 -8.19 -3.24 -12.76
C LYS A 63 -6.80 -3.38 -13.36
N ASP A 64 -6.66 -2.95 -14.60
CA ASP A 64 -5.38 -2.95 -15.31
C ASP A 64 -4.33 -2.22 -14.45
N PRO A 65 -3.13 -2.78 -14.27
CA PRO A 65 -2.09 -2.14 -13.47
C PRO A 65 -1.74 -0.72 -13.94
N ILE A 66 -1.87 -0.42 -15.23
CA ILE A 66 -1.69 0.94 -15.79
C ILE A 66 -2.84 1.85 -15.35
N GLU A 67 -4.09 1.39 -15.42
CA GLU A 67 -5.26 2.16 -15.00
C GLU A 67 -5.19 2.50 -13.49
N MET A 68 -4.79 1.54 -12.67
CA MET A 68 -4.56 1.79 -11.24
C MET A 68 -3.50 2.88 -11.03
N LEU A 69 -2.42 2.89 -11.81
CA LEU A 69 -1.38 3.91 -11.72
C LEU A 69 -1.90 5.28 -12.20
N GLN A 70 -2.69 5.33 -13.27
CA GLN A 70 -3.32 6.58 -13.73
C GLN A 70 -4.24 7.18 -12.66
N ARG A 71 -5.04 6.35 -11.98
CA ARG A 71 -5.86 6.82 -10.85
C ARG A 71 -5.02 7.31 -9.68
N LYS A 72 -3.86 6.70 -9.43
CA LYS A 72 -2.91 7.24 -8.44
C LYS A 72 -2.39 8.61 -8.85
N LYS A 73 -2.17 8.89 -10.14
CA LYS A 73 -1.82 10.25 -10.61
C LYS A 73 -2.94 11.25 -10.30
N GLN A 74 -4.19 10.89 -10.62
CA GLN A 74 -5.35 11.74 -10.30
C GLN A 74 -5.44 12.03 -8.81
N LYS A 75 -5.27 11.01 -7.96
CA LYS A 75 -5.26 11.19 -6.52
C LYS A 75 -4.12 12.09 -6.02
N VAL A 76 -2.95 12.02 -6.64
CA VAL A 76 -1.85 12.95 -6.32
C VAL A 76 -2.24 14.38 -6.68
N GLN A 77 -2.87 14.59 -7.84
CA GLN A 77 -3.37 15.91 -8.24
C GLN A 77 -4.41 16.45 -7.26
N GLU A 78 -5.39 15.63 -6.84
CA GLU A 78 -6.40 16.01 -5.83
C GLU A 78 -5.77 16.42 -4.49
N LEU A 79 -4.68 15.75 -4.08
CA LEU A 79 -3.96 16.12 -2.86
C LEU A 79 -3.22 17.46 -3.01
N TYR A 80 -2.66 17.73 -4.19
CA TYR A 80 -1.99 18.99 -4.50
C TYR A 80 -2.99 20.15 -4.54
N ASP A 81 -4.08 20.00 -5.30
CA ASP A 81 -5.13 21.02 -5.42
C ASP A 81 -5.80 21.28 -4.06
N GLY A 82 -5.90 20.25 -3.20
CA GLY A 82 -6.36 20.35 -1.83
C GLY A 82 -5.33 20.89 -0.81
N GLY A 83 -4.14 21.29 -1.26
CA GLY A 83 -3.07 21.86 -0.42
C GLY A 83 -2.47 20.89 0.61
N LYS A 84 -2.66 19.57 0.44
CA LYS A 84 -2.18 18.54 1.37
C LYS A 84 -0.73 18.13 1.11
N ILE A 85 -0.23 18.41 -0.09
CA ILE A 85 1.15 18.17 -0.51
C ILE A 85 1.67 19.39 -1.27
N THR A 86 2.98 19.57 -1.31
CA THR A 86 3.59 20.64 -2.11
C THR A 86 3.61 20.28 -3.60
N LYS A 87 3.92 21.27 -4.45
CA LYS A 87 4.07 21.04 -5.88
C LYS A 87 5.21 20.07 -6.17
N GLU A 88 6.33 20.23 -5.46
CA GLU A 88 7.52 19.40 -5.62
C GLU A 88 7.24 17.94 -5.24
N GLU A 89 6.51 17.71 -4.15
CA GLU A 89 6.07 16.37 -3.75
C GLU A 89 5.13 15.74 -4.79
N ALA A 90 4.17 16.51 -5.30
CA ALA A 90 3.25 16.06 -6.33
C ALA A 90 3.99 15.65 -7.62
N ASP A 91 4.92 16.50 -8.08
CA ASP A 91 5.73 16.27 -9.27
C ASP A 91 6.63 15.03 -9.11
N GLU A 92 7.24 14.84 -7.94
CA GLU A 92 8.07 13.66 -7.66
C GLU A 92 7.23 12.37 -7.68
N LEU A 93 6.05 12.39 -7.07
CA LEU A 93 5.13 11.25 -7.06
C LEU A 93 4.63 10.93 -8.48
N ILE A 94 4.23 11.95 -9.25
CA ILE A 94 3.82 11.81 -10.65
C ILE A 94 4.95 11.21 -11.48
N LYS A 95 6.17 11.71 -11.34
CA LYS A 95 7.36 11.18 -12.03
C LYS A 95 7.62 9.71 -11.71
N LYS A 96 7.50 9.33 -10.43
CA LYS A 96 7.62 7.92 -9.99
C LYS A 96 6.51 7.04 -10.59
N ILE A 97 5.29 7.56 -10.70
CA ILE A 97 4.18 6.82 -11.30
C ILE A 97 4.41 6.65 -12.81
N ASP A 98 4.82 7.70 -13.52
CA ASP A 98 5.09 7.65 -14.96
C ASP A 98 6.26 6.73 -15.30
N ALA A 99 7.30 6.70 -14.46
CA ALA A 99 8.37 5.72 -14.59
C ALA A 99 7.83 4.28 -14.51
N LYS A 100 6.95 3.99 -13.54
CA LYS A 100 6.34 2.65 -13.40
C LYS A 100 5.44 2.29 -14.57
N ILE A 101 4.65 3.23 -15.08
CA ILE A 101 3.80 2.99 -16.27
C ILE A 101 4.69 2.60 -17.46
N ARG A 102 5.78 3.34 -17.70
CA ARG A 102 6.73 3.04 -18.77
C ARG A 102 7.39 1.67 -18.58
N GLU A 103 7.82 1.33 -17.37
CA GLU A 103 8.38 0.01 -17.07
C GLU A 103 7.39 -1.13 -17.39
N ILE A 104 6.11 -0.95 -17.07
CA ILE A 104 5.07 -1.96 -17.36
C ILE A 104 4.83 -2.06 -18.87
N GLN A 105 4.75 -0.93 -19.58
CA GLN A 105 4.55 -0.91 -21.03
C GLN A 105 5.72 -1.57 -21.76
N GLU A 106 6.96 -1.22 -21.39
CA GLU A 106 8.17 -1.84 -21.92
C GLU A 106 8.21 -3.34 -21.58
N PHE A 107 7.83 -3.74 -20.36
CA PHE A 107 7.73 -5.15 -20.02
C PHE A 107 6.70 -5.87 -20.89
N ASN A 108 5.54 -5.26 -21.12
CA ASN A 108 4.45 -5.84 -21.91
C ASN A 108 4.79 -5.98 -23.40
N SER A 109 5.62 -5.10 -23.96
CA SER A 109 6.06 -5.17 -25.35
C SER A 109 7.11 -6.26 -25.61
N LEU A 110 7.77 -6.78 -24.57
CA LEU A 110 8.77 -7.84 -24.71
C LEU A 110 8.14 -9.19 -25.16
N PRO A 111 8.87 -10.00 -25.94
CA PRO A 111 8.48 -11.39 -26.20
C PRO A 111 8.52 -12.21 -24.90
N LEU A 112 7.77 -13.32 -24.88
CA LEU A 112 7.58 -14.17 -23.70
C LEU A 112 8.91 -14.58 -23.04
N ASP A 113 9.88 -15.03 -23.83
CA ASP A 113 11.17 -15.51 -23.30
C ASP A 113 11.94 -14.39 -22.62
N LYS A 114 11.94 -13.19 -23.20
CA LYS A 114 12.55 -12.00 -22.58
C LYS A 114 11.81 -11.54 -21.34
N LYS A 115 10.49 -11.68 -21.29
CA LYS A 115 9.72 -11.45 -20.05
C LYS A 115 10.15 -12.41 -18.96
N LYS A 116 10.28 -13.71 -19.28
CA LYS A 116 10.72 -14.75 -18.33
C LYS A 116 12.12 -14.46 -17.79
N GLU A 117 13.08 -14.17 -18.67
CA GLU A 117 14.45 -13.78 -18.29
C GLU A 117 14.45 -12.55 -17.36
N ARG A 118 13.73 -11.48 -17.73
CA ARG A 118 13.67 -10.24 -16.95
C ARG A 118 13.06 -10.45 -15.57
N LEU A 119 12.03 -11.28 -15.45
CA LEU A 119 11.44 -11.62 -14.15
C LEU A 119 12.41 -12.42 -13.27
N ILE A 120 13.10 -13.42 -13.83
CA ILE A 120 14.09 -14.21 -13.10
C ILE A 120 15.23 -13.31 -12.62
N ALA A 121 15.76 -12.44 -13.48
CA ALA A 121 16.83 -11.51 -13.14
C ALA A 121 16.43 -10.58 -11.99
N ARG A 122 15.29 -9.89 -12.08
CA ARG A 122 14.82 -9.00 -11.00
C ARG A 122 14.55 -9.74 -9.70
N PHE A 123 14.06 -10.99 -9.77
CA PHE A 123 13.84 -11.79 -8.57
C PHE A 123 15.16 -12.20 -7.90
N LYS A 124 16.16 -12.62 -8.69
CA LYS A 124 17.51 -12.93 -8.20
C LYS A 124 18.14 -11.74 -7.49
N GLU A 125 18.15 -10.57 -8.13
CA GLU A 125 18.68 -9.32 -7.55
C GLU A 125 18.04 -9.00 -6.19
N LYS A 126 16.71 -9.11 -6.10
CA LYS A 126 15.97 -8.87 -4.86
C LYS A 126 16.31 -9.88 -3.76
N VAL A 127 16.49 -11.15 -4.13
CA VAL A 127 16.86 -12.21 -3.20
C VAL A 127 18.31 -12.02 -2.73
N GLU A 128 19.23 -11.69 -3.62
CA GLU A 128 20.63 -11.39 -3.30
C GLU A 128 20.76 -10.17 -2.39
N SER A 129 19.97 -9.11 -2.60
CA SER A 129 19.90 -7.96 -1.68
C SER A 129 19.53 -8.43 -0.26
N LYS A 130 18.55 -9.31 -0.14
CA LYS A 130 18.15 -9.86 1.17
C LYS A 130 19.23 -10.72 1.82
N VAL A 131 20.05 -11.43 1.03
CA VAL A 131 21.22 -12.16 1.54
C VAL A 131 22.27 -11.18 2.05
N LYS A 132 22.57 -10.11 1.28
CA LYS A 132 23.50 -9.06 1.69
C LYS A 132 23.04 -8.34 2.96
N GLU A 133 21.73 -8.12 3.10
CA GLU A 133 21.11 -7.57 4.31
C GLU A 133 21.08 -8.54 5.50
N GLY A 134 21.56 -9.79 5.34
CA GLY A 134 21.54 -10.81 6.39
C GLY A 134 20.14 -11.34 6.72
N LYS A 135 19.12 -10.96 5.95
CA LYS A 135 17.71 -11.39 6.14
C LYS A 135 17.44 -12.79 5.60
N LEU A 136 18.37 -13.33 4.82
CA LEU A 136 18.24 -14.63 4.17
C LEU A 136 19.60 -15.33 4.13
N THR A 137 19.62 -16.65 4.35
CA THR A 137 20.84 -17.43 4.12
C THR A 137 21.06 -17.67 2.62
N LYS A 138 22.31 -17.89 2.20
CA LYS A 138 22.63 -18.26 0.79
C LYS A 138 21.83 -19.48 0.32
N ARG A 139 21.74 -20.52 1.16
CA ARG A 139 20.99 -21.74 0.85
C ARG A 139 19.49 -21.48 0.63
N GLU A 140 18.87 -20.67 1.49
CA GLU A 140 17.47 -20.28 1.32
C GLU A 140 17.29 -19.41 0.05
N ALA A 141 18.27 -18.57 -0.29
CA ALA A 141 18.29 -17.77 -1.51
C ALA A 141 18.23 -18.65 -2.76
N ASP A 142 19.11 -19.63 -2.84
CA ASP A 142 19.21 -20.55 -3.97
C ASP A 142 17.92 -21.36 -4.14
N GLU A 143 17.33 -21.82 -3.04
CA GLU A 143 16.06 -22.53 -3.05
C GLU A 143 14.91 -21.65 -3.56
N LEU A 144 14.84 -20.39 -3.12
CA LEU A 144 13.84 -19.43 -3.59
C LEU A 144 14.00 -19.14 -5.09
N ILE A 145 15.23 -18.91 -5.54
CA ILE A 145 15.56 -18.63 -6.94
C ILE A 145 15.19 -19.84 -7.81
N LYS A 146 15.52 -21.06 -7.39
CA LYS A 146 15.17 -22.30 -8.10
C LYS A 146 13.65 -22.44 -8.25
N LYS A 147 12.91 -22.37 -7.15
CA LYS A 147 11.43 -22.47 -7.15
C LYS A 147 10.75 -21.37 -7.97
N PHE A 148 11.31 -20.16 -7.98
CA PHE A 148 10.77 -19.10 -8.83
C PHE A 148 11.06 -19.37 -10.30
N THR A 149 12.28 -19.77 -10.63
CA THR A 149 12.68 -20.09 -12.01
C THR A 149 11.83 -21.20 -12.61
N GLU A 150 11.56 -22.28 -11.86
CA GLU A 150 10.66 -23.37 -12.29
C GLU A 150 9.25 -22.85 -12.61
N ARG A 151 8.67 -22.03 -11.73
CA ARG A 151 7.35 -21.41 -11.98
C ARG A 151 7.33 -20.50 -13.20
N ILE A 152 8.42 -19.77 -13.46
CA ILE A 152 8.52 -18.87 -14.61
C ILE A 152 8.66 -19.67 -15.92
N LYS A 153 9.33 -20.82 -15.92
CA LYS A 153 9.41 -21.69 -17.10
C LYS A 153 8.00 -22.11 -17.56
N GLU A 154 7.13 -22.49 -16.63
CA GLU A 154 5.74 -22.91 -16.88
C GLU A 154 4.76 -21.74 -17.13
N TRP A 155 5.20 -20.49 -16.97
CA TRP A 155 4.31 -19.33 -17.10
C TRP A 155 3.97 -19.03 -18.57
N ASP A 156 2.70 -18.75 -18.83
CA ASP A 156 2.09 -18.52 -20.15
C ASP A 156 2.17 -17.04 -20.60
N GLY A 157 2.75 -16.17 -19.78
CA GLY A 157 2.88 -14.74 -20.08
C GLY A 157 1.66 -13.92 -19.70
N LYS A 158 0.61 -14.53 -19.14
CA LYS A 158 -0.61 -13.84 -18.70
C LYS A 158 -0.63 -13.66 -17.19
N GLY A 159 -1.01 -12.47 -16.74
CA GLY A 159 -1.07 -12.11 -15.31
C GLY A 159 0.30 -12.18 -14.62
N TYR A 160 0.32 -12.05 -13.29
CA TYR A 160 1.55 -12.18 -12.52
C TYR A 160 1.88 -13.66 -12.23
N PRO A 161 3.13 -14.12 -12.46
CA PRO A 161 3.50 -15.51 -12.26
C PRO A 161 3.36 -15.93 -10.79
N GLY A 162 2.47 -16.89 -10.54
CA GLY A 162 2.13 -17.37 -9.20
C GLY A 162 0.76 -16.92 -8.70
N CYS A 163 0.08 -15.99 -9.39
CA CYS A 163 -1.32 -15.69 -9.18
C CYS A 163 -2.18 -16.65 -10.03
N LYS A 164 -2.22 -17.95 -9.67
CA LYS A 164 -3.30 -18.81 -10.18
C LYS A 164 -4.61 -18.27 -9.59
N SER A 165 -5.48 -17.73 -10.43
CA SER A 165 -6.85 -17.38 -10.06
C SER A 165 -7.54 -18.62 -9.49
N GLY A 166 -7.71 -18.64 -8.16
CA GLY A 166 -8.68 -19.52 -7.50
C GLY A 166 -8.19 -20.57 -6.50
N LYS A 167 -6.90 -20.94 -6.37
CA LYS A 167 -6.53 -22.10 -5.52
C LYS A 167 -5.23 -22.04 -4.70
N TYR A 168 -4.78 -20.86 -4.26
CA TYR A 168 -3.74 -20.81 -3.20
C TYR A 168 -4.11 -19.81 -2.10
N ARG A 169 -5.04 -20.22 -1.22
CA ARG A 169 -5.03 -19.71 0.15
C ARG A 169 -3.91 -20.42 0.91
N GLY A 170 -2.94 -19.65 1.39
CA GLY A 170 -2.06 -20.07 2.49
C GLY A 170 -0.81 -20.84 2.08
N LYS A 171 0.24 -20.10 1.71
CA LYS A 171 1.61 -20.24 2.22
C LYS A 171 2.44 -19.10 1.61
N GLY A 172 2.48 -17.97 2.30
CA GLY A 172 3.34 -16.86 1.92
C GLY A 172 4.80 -17.32 1.96
N LEU A 173 5.55 -17.05 0.89
CA LEU A 173 6.98 -17.35 0.75
C LEU A 173 7.88 -16.70 1.83
N PHE A 174 7.32 -15.85 2.70
CA PHE A 174 8.07 -15.07 3.68
C PHE A 174 7.52 -15.16 5.11
N ARG A 175 6.73 -16.19 5.44
CA ARG A 175 6.16 -16.33 6.79
C ARG A 175 6.79 -17.50 7.54
N LYS A 176 8.06 -17.37 7.95
CA LYS A 176 8.58 -18.11 9.11
C LYS A 176 8.29 -17.28 10.35
N LYS A 177 7.41 -17.79 11.21
CA LYS A 177 7.24 -17.29 12.59
C LYS A 177 8.56 -17.54 13.33
N LYS A 178 9.08 -16.52 14.01
CA LYS A 178 9.84 -16.72 15.24
C LYS A 178 8.88 -16.43 16.38
#